data_AF-F8DBK3-F1
#
_entry.id   AF-F8DBK3-F1
#
_cell.length_a   1.000
_cell.length_b   1.000
_cell.length_c   1.000
_cell.angle_alpha   90.00
_cell.angle_beta   90.00
_cell.angle_gamma   90.00
#
_symmetry.space_group_name_H-M   'P 1'
#
loop_
_entity.id
_entity.type
_entity.pdbx_description
1 polymer ?
#
loop_
_entity_poly.entity_id
_entity_poly.type
_entity_poly.pdbx_seq_one_letter_code
_entity_poly.pdbx_strand_id
1 'polypeptide(L)'
;MTESDAGSDERPVGVALENRLMSHGIYVNEVERLADEHEPDGEPIAAGDGTDVRLEYETIAEVDVVTSDEVGAVVRTLLEIADEREWTPGQLEVTSLTTDGDLRGRWHVEGEWFDRLGDDLSELEFSERVLETIESPR
;
A
#
# COMPACT_ATOMS: atom_id res chain seq x y z
N MET A 1 26.41 26.28 -1.32
CA MET A 1 25.43 26.29 -2.43
C MET A 1 26.12 25.58 -3.58
N THR A 2 25.87 24.30 -3.81
CA THR A 2 24.58 23.60 -3.73
C THR A 2 24.83 22.15 -3.32
N GLU A 3 24.28 21.73 -2.19
CA GLU A 3 24.04 20.31 -1.92
C GLU A 3 22.82 19.93 -2.75
N SER A 4 23.06 19.25 -3.88
CA SER A 4 22.00 18.57 -4.59
C SER A 4 21.77 17.23 -3.90
N ASP A 5 20.94 17.23 -2.87
CA ASP A 5 20.32 16.01 -2.35
C ASP A 5 19.19 15.65 -3.33
N ALA A 6 19.56 14.93 -4.38
CA ALA A 6 18.64 14.32 -5.32
C ALA A 6 19.00 12.83 -5.36
N GLY A 7 18.95 12.18 -4.20
CA GLY A 7 18.80 10.75 -4.16
C GLY A 7 17.34 10.45 -4.44
N SER A 8 17.00 10.14 -5.69
CA SER A 8 15.81 9.31 -5.93
C SER A 8 15.96 8.14 -5.00
N ASP A 9 15.01 8.00 -4.10
CA ASP A 9 15.18 7.11 -2.98
C ASP A 9 15.19 5.67 -3.50
N GLU A 10 16.36 5.07 -3.73
CA GLU A 10 16.50 3.72 -4.30
C GLU A 10 16.10 2.61 -3.31
N ARG A 11 15.60 2.96 -2.11
CA ARG A 11 15.15 1.99 -1.10
C ARG A 11 14.09 1.05 -1.69
N PRO A 12 13.96 -0.20 -1.22
CA PRO A 12 12.85 -1.05 -1.64
C PRO A 12 11.48 -0.39 -1.43
N VAL A 13 10.48 -0.74 -2.26
CA VAL A 13 9.12 -0.18 -2.15
C VAL A 13 8.55 -0.34 -0.73
N GLY A 14 8.76 -1.51 -0.12
CA GLY A 14 8.31 -1.76 1.26
C GLY A 14 8.92 -0.81 2.29
N VAL A 15 10.20 -0.48 2.16
CA VAL A 15 10.88 0.47 3.06
C VAL A 15 10.37 1.90 2.83
N ALA A 16 10.08 2.28 1.59
CA ALA A 16 9.51 3.59 1.30
C ALA A 16 8.09 3.73 1.87
N LEU A 17 7.26 2.68 1.75
CA LEU A 17 5.93 2.59 2.36
C LEU A 17 6.01 2.76 3.88
N GLU A 18 6.85 1.95 4.54
CA GLU A 18 7.05 2.00 5.99
C GLU A 18 7.37 3.43 6.46
N ASN A 19 8.39 4.06 5.87
CA ASN A 19 8.84 5.38 6.30
C ASN A 19 7.77 6.47 6.14
N ARG A 20 6.97 6.41 5.07
CA ARG A 20 5.94 7.42 4.79
C ARG A 20 4.70 7.20 5.65
N LEU A 21 4.26 5.94 5.80
CA LEU A 21 3.07 5.56 6.55
C LEU A 21 3.21 5.78 8.06
N MET A 22 4.42 5.70 8.61
CA MET A 22 4.68 6.05 10.00
C MET A 22 4.17 7.46 10.37
N SER A 23 4.26 8.42 9.44
CA SER A 23 3.76 9.79 9.67
C SER A 23 2.23 9.88 9.77
N HIS A 24 1.53 8.85 9.30
CA HIS A 24 0.08 8.69 9.39
C HIS A 24 -0.37 7.85 10.59
N GLY A 25 0.55 7.44 11.47
CA GLY A 25 0.24 6.54 12.58
C GLY A 25 -0.08 5.11 12.13
N ILE A 26 0.47 4.71 10.97
CA ILE A 26 0.40 3.38 10.41
C ILE A 26 1.81 2.79 10.43
N TYR A 27 2.00 1.67 11.14
CA TYR A 27 3.29 0.99 11.24
C TYR A 27 3.23 -0.30 10.43
N VAL A 28 4.11 -0.40 9.45
CA VAL A 28 4.17 -1.54 8.54
C VAL A 28 4.88 -2.69 9.22
N ASN A 29 4.23 -3.86 9.27
CA ASN A 29 4.80 -5.09 9.82
C ASN A 29 5.46 -5.91 8.72
N GLU A 30 4.80 -6.02 7.57
CA GLU A 30 5.18 -6.90 6.49
C GLU A 30 4.83 -6.27 5.13
N VAL A 31 5.74 -6.39 4.16
CA VAL A 31 5.47 -6.05 2.76
C VAL A 31 6.09 -7.10 1.85
N GLU A 32 5.27 -7.79 1.08
CA GLU A 32 5.70 -8.89 0.21
C GLU A 32 5.15 -8.75 -1.20
N ARG A 33 5.82 -9.39 -2.16
CA ARG A 33 5.27 -9.56 -3.52
C ARG A 33 4.29 -10.73 -3.52
N LEU A 34 3.12 -10.58 -4.15
CA LEU A 34 2.12 -11.66 -4.24
C LEU A 34 2.47 -12.77 -5.28
N ALA A 35 3.62 -12.70 -5.94
CA ALA A 35 4.00 -13.67 -6.97
C ALA A 35 4.25 -15.07 -6.39
N ASP A 36 3.85 -16.09 -7.16
CA ASP A 36 3.77 -17.53 -6.87
C ASP A 36 4.53 -18.05 -5.64
N GLU A 37 3.86 -18.92 -4.88
CA GLU A 37 4.25 -19.66 -3.65
C GLU A 37 5.60 -20.44 -3.71
N HIS A 38 6.44 -20.22 -4.73
CA HIS A 38 7.63 -20.97 -5.09
C HIS A 38 8.94 -20.15 -5.12
N GLU A 39 8.93 -18.84 -4.90
CA GLU A 39 10.16 -18.06 -4.69
C GLU A 39 10.42 -17.90 -3.18
N PRO A 40 11.58 -18.32 -2.66
CA PRO A 40 11.85 -18.29 -1.23
C PRO A 40 12.00 -16.85 -0.73
N ASP A 41 11.37 -16.58 0.41
CA ASP A 41 11.62 -15.52 1.39
C ASP A 41 12.61 -14.40 1.01
N GLY A 42 12.07 -13.17 0.97
CA GLY A 42 12.82 -11.99 1.42
C GLY A 42 13.47 -11.12 0.35
N GLU A 43 13.20 -11.34 -0.94
CA GLU A 43 13.62 -10.37 -1.95
C GLU A 43 12.78 -9.08 -1.85
N PRO A 44 13.42 -7.92 -1.65
CA PRO A 44 12.70 -6.67 -1.50
C PRO A 44 11.88 -6.39 -2.76
N ILE A 45 10.66 -5.88 -2.58
CA ILE A 45 9.80 -5.50 -3.71
C ILE A 45 10.52 -4.45 -4.56
N ALA A 46 10.85 -4.86 -5.79
CA ALA A 46 11.36 -3.97 -6.82
C ALA A 46 10.20 -3.31 -7.56
N ALA A 47 10.36 -2.03 -7.91
CA ALA A 47 9.42 -1.34 -8.78
C ALA A 47 9.44 -1.99 -10.18
N GLY A 48 8.31 -2.55 -10.59
CA GLY A 48 8.14 -3.16 -11.90
C GLY A 48 6.65 -3.27 -12.20
N ASP A 49 6.23 -2.85 -13.40
CA ASP A 49 4.81 -2.75 -13.75
C ASP A 49 4.02 -4.02 -13.46
N GLY A 50 2.83 -3.83 -12.88
CA GLY A 50 1.94 -4.91 -12.47
C GLY A 50 2.49 -5.74 -11.30
N THR A 51 3.43 -5.22 -10.51
CA THR A 51 3.89 -5.93 -9.31
C THR A 51 2.82 -5.89 -8.24
N ASP A 52 2.29 -7.08 -7.94
CA ASP A 52 1.31 -7.31 -6.89
C ASP A 52 1.97 -7.25 -5.50
N VAL A 53 1.32 -6.58 -4.54
CA VAL A 53 1.84 -6.25 -3.22
C VAL A 53 0.90 -6.78 -2.13
N ARG A 54 1.44 -7.48 -1.13
CA ARG A 54 0.79 -7.75 0.15
C ARG A 54 1.35 -6.82 1.20
N LEU A 55 0.47 -6.21 2.00
CA LEU A 55 0.82 -5.30 3.07
C LEU A 55 0.12 -5.72 4.37
N GLU A 56 0.88 -5.87 5.44
CA GLU A 56 0.36 -5.93 6.79
C GLU A 56 0.82 -4.70 7.57
N TYR A 57 -0.10 -4.04 8.28
CA TYR A 57 0.23 -2.94 9.16
C TYR A 57 -0.62 -2.96 10.44
N GLU A 58 -0.09 -2.33 11.48
CA GLU A 58 -0.84 -1.90 12.65
C GLU A 58 -1.08 -0.38 12.63
N THR A 59 -2.10 0.09 13.33
CA THR A 59 -2.38 1.53 13.45
C THR A 59 -2.75 1.95 14.86
N ILE A 60 -2.40 3.19 15.20
CA ILE A 60 -2.76 3.83 16.49
C ILE A 60 -4.22 4.31 16.54
N ALA A 61 -4.99 4.09 15.48
CA ALA A 61 -6.40 4.49 15.45
C ALA A 61 -7.17 3.84 16.60
N GLU A 62 -7.89 4.65 17.39
CA GLU A 62 -8.67 4.20 18.56
C GLU A 62 -9.99 3.50 18.19
N VAL A 63 -10.10 2.97 16.97
CA VAL A 63 -11.30 2.31 16.44
C VAL A 63 -10.95 0.94 15.89
N ASP A 64 -11.77 -0.06 16.19
CA ASP A 64 -11.53 -1.46 15.81
C ASP A 64 -11.94 -1.80 14.36
N VAL A 65 -12.10 -0.79 13.51
CA VAL A 65 -12.57 -0.93 12.12
C VAL A 65 -11.64 -0.19 11.16
N VAL A 66 -11.46 -0.75 9.97
CA VAL A 66 -10.71 -0.08 8.89
C VAL A 66 -11.46 1.19 8.45
N THR A 67 -10.78 2.33 8.47
CA THR A 67 -11.30 3.66 8.16
C THR A 67 -11.02 4.05 6.71
N SER A 68 -11.81 4.98 6.16
CA SER A 68 -11.51 5.52 4.83
C SER A 68 -10.22 6.34 4.81
N ASP A 69 -9.87 6.98 5.93
CA ASP A 69 -8.66 7.79 6.04
C ASP A 69 -7.38 6.94 6.00
N GLU A 70 -7.35 5.79 6.70
CA GLU A 70 -6.18 4.89 6.64
C GLU A 70 -6.02 4.28 5.25
N VAL A 71 -7.12 3.84 4.62
CA VAL A 71 -7.11 3.30 3.25
C VAL A 71 -6.58 4.34 2.27
N GLY A 72 -7.10 5.57 2.36
CA GLY A 72 -6.66 6.68 1.53
C GLY A 72 -5.18 7.03 1.71
N ALA A 73 -4.67 6.97 2.95
CA ALA A 73 -3.25 7.19 3.23
C ALA A 73 -2.36 6.12 2.59
N VAL A 74 -2.73 4.84 2.71
CA VAL A 74 -1.99 3.72 2.12
C VAL A 74 -1.96 3.80 0.60
N VAL A 75 -3.13 3.94 -0.03
CA VAL A 75 -3.25 4.04 -1.49
C VAL A 75 -2.47 5.22 -2.02
N ARG A 76 -2.63 6.41 -1.43
CA ARG A 76 -1.93 7.61 -1.88
C ARG A 76 -0.42 7.45 -1.77
N THR A 77 0.06 6.92 -0.65
CA THR A 77 1.49 6.70 -0.44
C THR A 77 2.06 5.74 -1.48
N LEU A 78 1.35 4.66 -1.78
CA LEU A 78 1.76 3.71 -2.81
C LEU A 78 1.84 4.38 -4.18
N LEU A 79 0.83 5.17 -4.56
CA LEU A 79 0.80 5.89 -5.83
C LEU A 79 1.89 6.95 -5.94
N GLU A 80 2.20 7.67 -4.86
CA GLU A 80 3.30 8.63 -4.81
C GLU A 80 4.66 7.93 -5.01
N ILE A 81 4.88 6.79 -4.34
CA ILE A 81 6.08 5.97 -4.56
C ILE A 81 6.11 5.48 -6.01
N ALA A 82 4.95 5.13 -6.56
CA ALA A 82 4.84 4.60 -7.91
C ALA A 82 5.20 5.63 -8.98
N ASP A 83 4.66 6.85 -8.85
CA ASP A 83 4.97 7.99 -9.71
C ASP A 83 6.48 8.33 -9.66
N GLU A 84 7.07 8.40 -8.47
CA GLU A 84 8.51 8.68 -8.29
C GLU A 84 9.43 7.64 -8.94
N ARG A 85 8.95 6.41 -9.08
CA ARG A 85 9.70 5.25 -9.58
C ARG A 85 9.29 4.87 -11.02
N GLU A 86 8.37 5.64 -11.61
CA GLU A 86 7.84 5.42 -12.96
C GLU A 86 7.33 3.97 -13.17
N TRP A 87 6.57 3.42 -12.21
CA TRP A 87 5.94 2.10 -12.34
C TRP A 87 4.46 2.13 -12.00
N THR A 88 3.71 1.13 -12.47
CA THR A 88 2.28 0.96 -12.15
C THR A 88 2.09 -0.23 -11.20
N PRO A 89 1.47 -0.05 -10.02
CA PRO A 89 1.18 -1.15 -9.09
C PRO A 89 0.24 -2.21 -9.69
N GLY A 90 0.46 -3.47 -9.31
CA GLY A 90 -0.49 -4.56 -9.55
C GLY A 90 -1.58 -4.62 -8.47
N GLN A 91 -2.04 -5.81 -8.13
CA GLN A 91 -2.97 -6.03 -7.02
C GLN A 91 -2.34 -5.60 -5.69
N LEU A 92 -3.12 -4.95 -4.82
CA LEU A 92 -2.74 -4.65 -3.44
C LEU A 92 -3.65 -5.44 -2.49
N GLU A 93 -3.11 -6.34 -1.67
CA GLU A 93 -3.82 -6.99 -0.57
C GLU A 93 -3.37 -6.42 0.77
N VAL A 94 -4.31 -6.05 1.63
CA VAL A 94 -3.98 -5.37 2.88
C VAL A 94 -4.66 -6.00 4.09
N THR A 95 -3.88 -6.22 5.15
CA THR A 95 -4.36 -6.61 6.48
C THR A 95 -4.04 -5.50 7.48
N SER A 96 -5.09 -5.02 8.17
CA SER A 96 -4.99 -3.98 9.20
C SER A 96 -5.18 -4.60 10.59
N LEU A 97 -4.25 -4.31 11.49
CA LEU A 97 -4.21 -4.80 12.86
C LEU A 97 -4.33 -3.66 13.88
N THR A 98 -4.75 -3.99 15.10
CA THR A 98 -4.53 -3.14 16.27
C THR A 98 -3.05 -3.21 16.69
N THR A 99 -2.61 -2.28 17.54
CA THR A 99 -1.25 -2.32 18.14
C THR A 99 -1.03 -3.51 19.09
N ASP A 100 -2.10 -4.23 19.45
CA ASP A 100 -2.04 -5.47 20.22
C ASP A 100 -2.01 -6.72 19.30
N GLY A 101 -2.05 -6.51 17.98
CA GLY A 101 -2.02 -7.57 16.97
C GLY A 101 -3.38 -8.17 16.60
N ASP A 102 -4.49 -7.59 17.08
CA ASP A 102 -5.83 -8.07 16.73
C ASP A 102 -6.25 -7.61 15.34
N LEU A 103 -6.90 -8.48 14.57
CA LEU A 103 -7.38 -8.15 13.23
C LEU A 103 -8.49 -7.08 13.29
N ARG A 104 -8.29 -5.94 12.61
CA ARG A 104 -9.30 -4.88 12.41
C ARG A 104 -10.07 -5.05 11.11
N GLY A 105 -9.42 -5.63 10.09
CA GLY A 105 -10.05 -5.94 8.81
C GLY A 105 -9.06 -6.17 7.69
N ARG A 106 -9.61 -6.48 6.51
CA ARG A 106 -8.87 -6.69 5.26
C ARG A 106 -9.50 -5.88 4.15
N TRP A 107 -8.70 -5.47 3.18
CA TRP A 107 -9.17 -4.77 2.00
C TRP A 107 -8.19 -5.00 0.85
N HIS A 108 -8.60 -4.67 -0.38
CA HIS A 108 -7.73 -4.84 -1.53
C HIS A 108 -7.98 -3.77 -2.61
N VAL A 109 -7.03 -3.68 -3.54
CA VAL A 109 -7.15 -2.93 -4.78
C VAL A 109 -6.79 -3.88 -5.91
N GLU A 110 -7.64 -3.97 -6.93
CA GLU A 110 -7.33 -4.76 -8.13
C GLU A 110 -6.30 -4.01 -9.01
N GLY A 111 -5.37 -4.75 -9.61
CA GLY A 111 -4.36 -4.16 -10.51
C GLY A 111 -4.98 -3.38 -11.67
N GLU A 112 -6.07 -3.90 -12.25
CA GLU A 112 -6.81 -3.24 -13.33
C GLU A 112 -7.38 -1.86 -12.93
N TRP A 113 -7.56 -1.58 -11.64
CA TRP A 113 -8.04 -0.27 -11.18
C TRP A 113 -6.91 0.76 -11.21
N PHE A 114 -5.68 0.35 -10.90
CA PHE A 114 -4.50 1.21 -11.06
C PHE A 114 -4.27 1.55 -12.53
N ASP A 115 -4.33 0.57 -13.42
CA ASP A 115 -4.16 0.76 -14.87
C ASP A 115 -5.15 1.76 -15.48
N ARG A 116 -6.37 1.81 -14.93
CA ARG A 116 -7.45 2.67 -15.43
C ARG A 116 -7.51 4.03 -14.77
N LEU A 117 -6.79 4.24 -13.66
CA LEU A 117 -6.85 5.47 -12.88
C LEU A 117 -6.32 6.66 -13.69
N GLY A 118 -7.16 7.68 -13.88
CA GLY A 118 -6.83 8.86 -14.67
C GLY A 118 -7.09 8.72 -16.18
N ASP A 119 -7.45 7.52 -16.65
CA ASP A 119 -7.91 7.27 -18.03
C ASP A 119 -9.43 7.03 -18.04
N ASP A 120 -9.85 5.81 -17.74
CA ASP A 120 -11.26 5.36 -17.75
C ASP A 120 -11.89 5.28 -16.34
N LEU A 121 -11.11 5.60 -15.30
CA LEU A 121 -11.53 5.54 -13.91
C LEU A 121 -11.12 6.83 -13.17
N SER A 122 -12.09 7.57 -12.65
CA SER A 122 -11.82 8.76 -11.85
C SER A 122 -11.30 8.42 -10.44
N GLU A 123 -10.58 9.34 -9.81
CA GLU A 123 -10.10 9.18 -8.42
C GLU A 123 -11.24 8.89 -7.42
N LEU A 124 -12.41 9.52 -7.64
CA LEU A 124 -13.58 9.30 -6.79
C LEU A 124 -14.10 7.86 -6.96
N GLU A 125 -14.31 7.42 -8.19
CA GLU A 125 -14.80 6.07 -8.50
C GLU A 125 -13.79 4.98 -8.10
N PHE A 126 -12.49 5.28 -8.16
CA PHE A 126 -11.43 4.42 -7.65
C PHE A 126 -11.56 4.30 -6.13
N SER A 127 -11.64 5.43 -5.42
CA SER A 127 -11.75 5.45 -3.96
C SER A 127 -12.99 4.70 -3.48
N GLU A 128 -14.15 4.91 -4.13
CA GLU A 128 -15.39 4.19 -3.81
C GLU A 128 -15.22 2.68 -3.95
N ARG A 129 -14.65 2.20 -5.07
CA ARG A 129 -14.40 0.77 -5.28
C ARG A 129 -13.48 0.16 -4.22
N VAL A 130 -12.41 0.85 -3.86
CA VAL A 130 -11.49 0.36 -2.82
C VAL A 130 -12.19 0.25 -1.47
N LEU A 131 -12.97 1.26 -1.08
CA LEU A 131 -13.70 1.25 0.20
C LEU A 131 -14.77 0.14 0.26
N GLU A 132 -15.36 -0.23 -0.88
CA GLU A 132 -16.30 -1.36 -0.98
C GLU A 132 -15.64 -2.73 -0.73
N THR A 133 -14.32 -2.83 -0.82
CA THR A 133 -13.58 -4.08 -0.56
C THR A 133 -13.32 -4.34 0.92
N ILE A 134 -13.62 -3.39 1.80
CA ILE A 134 -13.32 -3.50 3.23
C ILE A 134 -14.16 -4.60 3.87
N GLU A 135 -13.48 -5.62 4.38
CA GLU A 135 -14.04 -6.73 5.13
C GLU A 135 -13.68 -6.62 6.62
N SER A 136 -14.69 -6.55 7.48
CA SER A 136 -14.51 -6.61 8.93
C SER A 136 -14.31 -8.05 9.42
N PRO A 137 -13.52 -8.27 10.49
CA PRO A 137 -13.43 -9.56 11.16
C PRO A 137 -14.82 -10.02 11.61
N ARG A 138 -15.12 -11.31 11.43
CA ARG A 138 -16.40 -11.92 11.84
C ARG A 138 -16.43 -12.33 13.30
#